data_AF-A0A3D2NHY9-F1
#
_entry.id   AF-A0A3D2NHY9-F1
#
_cell.length_a   1.000
_cell.length_b   1.000
_cell.length_c   1.000
_cell.angle_alpha   90.00
_cell.angle_beta   90.00
_cell.angle_gamma   90.00
#
_symmetry.space_group_name_H-M   'P 1'
#
loop_
_entity.id
_entity.type
_entity.pdbx_description
1 polymer ?
#
loop_
_entity_poly.entity_id
_entity_poly.type
_entity_poly.pdbx_seq_one_letter_code
_entity_poly.pdbx_strand_id
1 'polypeptide(L)'
;PVLVDFWAAWCGPCRMVGPILDEIQAENPEKITVLKLNVDENPQLAMEYQITSIPAMKVFNKGEVEKTIIGAKPKFALQQDLADYIG
;
A
#
# COMPACT_ATOMS: atom_id res chain seq x y z
N PRO A 1 -7.57 8.03 6.08
CA PRO A 1 -6.14 7.61 6.00
C PRO A 1 -5.77 7.30 4.56
N VAL A 2 -4.49 7.41 4.19
CA VAL A 2 -4.01 7.14 2.82
C VAL A 2 -3.05 5.96 2.85
N LEU A 3 -3.39 4.87 2.17
CA LEU A 3 -2.46 3.77 1.91
C LEU A 3 -1.73 4.03 0.60
N VAL A 4 -0.40 4.02 0.64
CA VAL A 4 0.45 4.12 -0.55
C VAL A 4 1.07 2.75 -0.81
N ASP A 5 0.76 2.16 -1.96
CA ASP A 5 1.36 0.95 -2.50
C ASP A 5 2.60 1.29 -3.33
N PHE A 6 3.76 0.95 -2.81
CA PHE A 6 5.06 1.07 -3.48
C PHE A 6 5.27 -0.17 -4.35
N TRP A 7 5.20 0.03 -5.66
CA TRP A 7 5.18 -1.04 -6.66
C TRP A 7 6.14 -0.76 -7.81
N ALA A 8 6.33 -1.76 -8.68
CA ALA A 8 7.02 -1.62 -9.95
C ALA A 8 6.42 -2.57 -11.00
N ALA A 9 6.55 -2.25 -12.29
CA ALA A 9 5.98 -3.05 -13.37
C ALA A 9 6.57 -4.46 -13.48
N TRP A 10 7.85 -4.61 -13.13
CA TRP A 10 8.57 -5.88 -13.12
C TRP A 10 8.29 -6.73 -11.87
N CYS A 11 7.63 -6.16 -10.86
CA CYS A 11 7.32 -6.86 -9.63
C CYS A 11 6.08 -7.76 -9.82
N GLY A 12 6.32 -9.05 -10.05
CA GLY A 12 5.27 -10.07 -10.14
C GLY A 12 4.28 -10.05 -8.96
N PRO A 13 4.74 -10.08 -7.70
CA PRO A 13 3.86 -10.01 -6.53
C PRO A 13 3.05 -8.72 -6.42
N CYS A 14 3.61 -7.57 -6.83
CA CYS A 14 2.91 -6.29 -6.79
C CYS A 14 1.68 -6.29 -7.71
N ARG A 15 1.79 -6.90 -8.90
CA ARG A 15 0.66 -7.03 -9.85
C ARG A 15 -0.50 -7.86 -9.29
N MET A 16 -0.24 -8.76 -8.34
CA MET A 16 -1.29 -9.51 -7.65
C MET A 16 -1.95 -8.69 -6.53
N VAL A 17 -1.18 -7.86 -5.83
CA VAL A 17 -1.68 -7.04 -4.70
C VAL A 17 -2.46 -5.83 -5.17
N GLY A 18 -2.05 -5.19 -6.28
CA GLY A 18 -2.71 -3.99 -6.80
C GLY A 18 -4.24 -4.09 -6.91
N PRO A 19 -4.79 -5.12 -7.58
CA PRO A 19 -6.24 -5.32 -7.67
C PRO A 19 -6.92 -5.56 -6.32
N ILE A 20 -6.23 -6.23 -5.39
CA ILE A 20 -6.76 -6.49 -4.03
C ILE A 20 -6.92 -5.18 -3.27
N LEU A 21 -5.95 -4.27 -3.37
CA LEU A 21 -6.02 -2.96 -2.74
C LEU A 21 -7.11 -2.08 -3.37
N ASP A 22 -7.27 -2.15 -4.70
CA ASP A 22 -8.35 -1.43 -5.40
C ASP A 22 -9.73 -1.92 -4.92
N GLU A 23 -9.89 -3.23 -4.71
CA GLU A 23 -11.12 -3.83 -4.17
C GLU A 23 -11.38 -3.40 -2.72
N ILE A 24 -10.35 -3.40 -1.85
CA ILE A 24 -10.47 -2.92 -0.47
C ILE A 24 -10.89 -1.44 -0.43
N GLN A 25 -10.33 -0.59 -1.29
CA GLN A 25 -10.76 0.80 -1.42
C GLN A 25 -12.23 0.91 -1.87
N ALA A 26 -12.63 0.13 -2.87
CA ALA A 26 -13.99 0.14 -3.39
C ALA A 26 -15.03 -0.29 -2.34
N GLU A 27 -14.67 -1.22 -1.46
CA GLU A 27 -15.49 -1.62 -0.31
C GLU A 27 -15.53 -0.57 0.81
N ASN A 28 -14.53 0.31 0.89
CA ASN A 28 -14.33 1.27 1.99
C ASN A 28 -14.04 2.71 1.49
N PRO A 29 -14.85 3.27 0.56
CA PRO A 29 -14.49 4.46 -0.21
C PRO A 29 -14.32 5.73 0.64
N GLU A 30 -15.01 5.83 1.78
CA GLU A 30 -14.92 6.98 2.68
C GLU A 30 -13.90 6.80 3.81
N LYS A 31 -13.41 5.56 4.03
CA LYS A 31 -12.53 5.24 5.16
C LYS A 31 -11.07 5.26 4.77
N ILE A 32 -10.73 4.73 3.59
CA ILE A 32 -9.34 4.61 3.14
C ILE A 32 -9.20 5.01 1.67
N THR A 33 -8.13 5.73 1.37
CA THR A 33 -7.71 6.05 0.00
C THR A 33 -6.44 5.29 -0.31
N VAL A 34 -6.40 4.58 -1.42
CA VAL A 34 -5.27 3.82 -1.93
C VAL A 34 -4.64 4.59 -3.08
N LEU A 35 -3.35 4.89 -2.97
CA LEU A 35 -2.53 5.47 -4.01
C LEU A 35 -1.44 4.47 -4.40
N LYS A 36 -1.03 4.49 -5.67
CA LYS A 36 0.04 3.64 -6.18
C LYS A 36 1.24 4.51 -6.54
N LEU A 37 2.41 4.12 -6.08
CA LEU A 37 3.65 4.82 -6.32
C LEU A 37 4.64 3.89 -6.98
N ASN A 38 4.98 4.18 -8.24
CA ASN A 38 5.98 3.44 -8.97
C ASN A 38 7.38 3.85 -8.48
N VAL A 39 8.12 2.90 -7.90
CA VAL A 39 9.46 3.15 -7.34
C VAL A 39 10.51 3.43 -8.42
N ASP A 40 10.31 2.93 -9.65
CA ASP A 40 11.22 3.20 -10.77
C ASP A 40 11.11 4.66 -11.24
N GLU A 41 9.89 5.22 -11.22
CA GLU A 41 9.62 6.60 -11.60
C GLU A 41 9.92 7.59 -10.47
N ASN A 42 9.86 7.13 -9.22
CA ASN A 42 10.01 7.95 -8.01
C ASN A 42 11.08 7.39 -7.06
N PRO A 43 12.34 7.19 -7.52
CA PRO A 43 13.37 6.51 -6.73
C PRO A 43 13.78 7.28 -5.48
N GLN A 44 13.81 8.61 -5.54
CA GLN A 44 14.15 9.45 -4.39
C GLN A 44 13.13 9.30 -3.26
N LEU A 45 11.84 9.27 -3.61
CA LEU A 45 10.75 9.14 -2.64
C LEU A 45 10.71 7.73 -2.05
N ALA A 46 11.00 6.70 -2.86
CA ALA A 46 11.18 5.33 -2.38
C ALA A 46 12.34 5.23 -1.37
N MET A 47 13.46 5.92 -1.63
CA MET A 47 14.58 5.99 -0.68
C MET A 47 14.24 6.75 0.60
N GLU A 48 13.56 7.89 0.50
CA GLU A 48 13.13 8.71 1.64
C GLU A 48 12.24 7.90 2.60
N TYR A 49 11.30 7.12 2.06
CA TYR A 49 10.45 6.21 2.84
C TYR A 49 11.09 4.86 3.15
N GLN A 50 12.39 4.69 2.89
CA GLN A 50 13.19 3.50 3.19
C GLN A 50 12.59 2.21 2.59
N ILE A 51 12.11 2.29 1.35
CA ILE A 51 11.56 1.15 0.63
C ILE A 51 12.71 0.27 0.12
N THR A 52 13.01 -0.80 0.88
CA THR A 52 14.08 -1.76 0.54
C THR A 52 13.59 -2.96 -0.26
N SER A 53 12.28 -3.22 -0.24
CA SER A 53 11.66 -4.38 -0.89
C SER A 53 10.23 -4.05 -1.30
N ILE A 54 9.81 -4.53 -2.46
CA ILE A 54 8.45 -4.37 -2.98
C ILE A 54 7.75 -5.72 -3.17
N PRO A 55 6.42 -5.80 -3.02
CA PRO A 55 5.51 -4.69 -2.67
C PRO A 55 5.68 -4.24 -1.22
N ALA A 56 5.60 -2.94 -1.00
CA ALA A 56 5.53 -2.36 0.34
C ALA A 56 4.36 -1.38 0.37
N MET A 57 3.57 -1.40 1.44
CA MET A 57 2.43 -0.51 1.61
C MET A 57 2.64 0.29 2.89
N LYS A 58 2.47 1.61 2.83
CA LYS A 58 2.52 2.47 4.01
C LYS A 58 1.19 3.18 4.20
N VAL A 59 0.67 3.15 5.42
CA VAL A 59 -0.53 3.91 5.80
C VAL A 59 -0.09 5.22 6.40
N PHE A 60 -0.57 6.29 5.78
CA PHE A 60 -0.39 7.67 6.20
C PHE A 60 -1.65 8.17 6.88
N ASN A 61 -1.49 8.78 8.04
CA ASN A 61 -2.55 9.47 8.74
C ASN A 61 -2.01 10.82 9.22
N LYS A 62 -2.73 11.91 8.92
CA LYS A 62 -2.32 13.28 9.27
C LYS A 62 -0.88 13.65 8.84
N GLY A 63 -0.37 13.04 7.78
CA GLY A 63 0.97 13.29 7.25
C GLY A 63 2.08 12.41 7.81
N GLU A 64 1.78 11.54 8.78
CA GLU A 64 2.75 10.62 9.39
C GLU A 64 2.48 9.17 8.98
N VAL A 65 3.53 8.35 8.94
CA VAL A 65 3.42 6.91 8.67
C VAL A 65 3.02 6.18 9.96
N GLU A 66 1.78 5.72 10.03
CA GLU A 66 1.28 4.96 11.19
C GLU A 66 1.46 3.45 11.04
N LYS A 67 1.51 2.93 9.81
CA LYS A 67 1.69 1.50 9.55
C LYS A 67 2.53 1.24 8.31
N THR A 68 3.35 0.20 8.37
CA THR A 68 4.11 -0.32 7.23
C THR A 68 3.81 -1.81 7.10
N ILE A 69 3.43 -2.23 5.89
CA ILE A 69 3.17 -3.62 5.52
C ILE A 69 4.15 -3.95 4.42
N ILE A 70 4.94 -5.01 4.59
CA ILE A 70 5.93 -5.45 3.60
C ILE A 70 5.53 -6.81 3.06
N GLY A 71 5.66 -6.97 1.75
CA GLY A 71 5.42 -8.20 1.01
C GLY A 71 3.98 -8.34 0.53
N ALA A 72 3.78 -9.30 -0.38
CA ALA A 72 2.47 -9.61 -0.90
C ALA A 72 1.70 -10.49 0.09
N LYS A 73 0.46 -10.10 0.38
CA LYS A 73 -0.45 -10.82 1.27
C LYS A 73 -1.83 -10.99 0.60
N PRO A 74 -2.59 -12.05 0.94
CA PRO A 74 -3.96 -12.21 0.46
C PRO A 74 -4.89 -11.14 1.04
N LYS A 75 -6.04 -10.91 0.38
CA LYS A 75 -7.04 -9.89 0.76
C LYS A 75 -7.40 -9.89 2.24
N PHE A 76 -7.73 -11.06 2.80
CA PHE A 76 -8.11 -11.19 4.21
C PHE A 76 -7.02 -10.68 5.16
N ALA A 77 -5.76 -11.01 4.89
CA ALA A 77 -4.65 -10.56 5.72
C ALA A 77 -4.42 -9.05 5.60
N LEU A 78 -4.58 -8.48 4.39
CA LEU A 78 -4.52 -7.03 4.20
C LEU A 78 -5.68 -6.32 4.89
N GLN A 79 -6.90 -6.85 4.83
CA GLN A 79 -8.04 -6.29 5.56
C GLN A 79 -7.82 -6.32 7.07
N GLN A 80 -7.24 -7.40 7.60
CA GLN A 80 -6.87 -7.48 9.01
C GLN A 80 -5.75 -6.49 9.37
N ASP A 81 -4.74 -6.33 8.53
CA ASP A 81 -3.71 -5.30 8.70
C ASP A 81 -4.32 -3.88 8.63
N LEU A 82 -5.43 -3.69 7.91
CA LEU A 82 -6.07 -2.39 7.75
C LEU A 82 -7.26 -2.17 8.68
N ALA A 83 -7.57 -3.14 9.56
CA ALA A 83 -8.77 -3.13 10.39
C ALA A 83 -8.90 -1.85 11.24
N ASP A 84 -7.80 -1.31 11.76
CA ASP A 84 -7.80 -0.08 12.55
C ASP A 84 -8.18 1.18 11.74
N TYR A 85 -8.13 1.09 10.40
CA TYR A 85 -8.39 2.19 9.47
C TYR A 85 -9.69 2.04 8.68
N ILE A 86 -10.16 0.80 8.50
CA ILE A 86 -11.40 0.47 7.80
C ILE A 86 -12.52 0.03 8.75
N GLY A 87 -12.21 -0.13 10.04
CA GLY A 87 -13.16 -0.43 11.12
C GLY A 87 -14.19 0.65 11.36
#